data_AF-A0A1H9KQ40-F1
#
_entry.id   AF-A0A1H9KQ40-F1
#
_cell.length_a   1.000
_cell.length_b   1.000
_cell.length_c   1.000
_cell.angle_alpha   90.00
_cell.angle_beta   90.00
_cell.angle_gamma   90.00
#
_symmetry.space_group_name_H-M   'P 1'
#
loop_
_entity.id
_entity.type
_entity.pdbx_description
1 polymer ?
#
loop_
_entity_poly.entity_id
_entity_poly.type
_entity_poly.pdbx_seq_one_letter_code
_entity_poly.pdbx_strand_id
1 'polypeptide(L)'
;MVSAGGRTFGTARDRASGLRIRAAERTRVRLPLRKPEGMTMSAAGLREFYEDHIEMLNAREFSRVREFVDDRITYFGEPATDDQVAAALTGEIEKVPDLRWELTDFAVDGDNIAARLINTGTPVKEWLGVAPTGASFEIVEYAIYKVRDGRFVHMTNLHDAGALERQLDV
;
A
#
# COMPACT_ATOMS: atom_id res chain seq x y z
N MET A 1 -69.66 0.49 -63.79
CA MET A 1 -70.06 1.75 -64.43
C MET A 1 -68.94 2.77 -64.14
N VAL A 2 -68.25 3.25 -65.18
CA VAL A 2 -67.32 4.42 -65.22
C VAL A 2 -65.99 4.27 -64.42
N SER A 3 -64.84 3.97 -65.07
CA SER A 3 -63.85 4.91 -65.70
C SER A 3 -62.93 5.60 -64.67
N ALA A 4 -61.65 5.95 -64.83
CA ALA A 4 -60.50 5.63 -65.67
C ALA A 4 -59.37 6.59 -65.18
N GLY A 5 -58.09 6.24 -65.43
CA GLY A 5 -56.95 7.18 -65.45
C GLY A 5 -56.38 7.58 -64.08
N GLY A 6 -55.09 7.85 -63.90
CA GLY A 6 -53.98 8.01 -64.83
C GLY A 6 -52.66 8.09 -64.04
N ARG A 7 -51.55 7.82 -64.73
CA ARG A 7 -50.18 7.85 -64.21
C ARG A 7 -49.64 9.28 -64.14
N THR A 8 -48.79 9.58 -63.16
CA THR A 8 -47.64 10.50 -63.33
C THR A 8 -46.50 10.14 -62.37
N PHE A 9 -45.29 10.08 -62.93
CA PHE A 9 -43.99 9.96 -62.26
C PHE A 9 -43.51 11.32 -61.71
N GLY A 10 -42.61 11.31 -60.72
CA GLY A 10 -41.66 12.42 -60.53
C GLY A 10 -41.22 12.73 -59.10
N THR A 11 -40.16 12.04 -58.66
CA THR A 11 -38.97 12.57 -57.94
C THR A 11 -39.14 13.61 -56.82
N ALA A 12 -38.67 13.27 -55.62
CA ALA A 12 -37.65 14.05 -54.89
C ALA A 12 -37.20 13.29 -53.63
N ARG A 13 -35.89 13.03 -53.55
CA ARG A 13 -35.18 12.76 -52.30
C ARG A 13 -35.25 14.02 -51.43
N ASP A 14 -35.56 13.89 -50.14
CA ASP A 14 -34.68 14.40 -49.08
C ASP A 14 -35.12 13.96 -47.66
N ARG A 15 -34.10 13.54 -46.89
CA ARG A 15 -33.87 13.78 -45.44
C ARG A 15 -34.94 13.33 -44.43
N ALA A 16 -34.64 12.33 -43.60
CA ALA A 16 -33.95 12.47 -42.29
C ALA A 16 -34.98 12.08 -41.20
N SER A 17 -34.72 11.41 -40.09
CA SER A 17 -33.55 10.80 -39.49
C SER A 17 -34.11 9.84 -38.43
N GLY A 18 -33.93 8.53 -38.60
CA GLY A 18 -34.20 7.54 -37.57
C GLY A 18 -32.93 7.26 -36.80
N LEU A 19 -32.83 7.79 -35.59
CA LEU A 19 -31.71 7.63 -34.66
C LEU A 19 -31.49 6.13 -34.36
N ARG A 20 -30.43 5.54 -34.93
CA ARG A 20 -29.92 4.22 -34.53
C ARG A 20 -28.82 4.45 -33.49
N ILE A 21 -29.08 4.07 -32.24
CA ILE A 21 -28.07 4.05 -31.19
C ILE A 21 -27.01 3.00 -31.59
N ARG A 22 -25.79 3.45 -31.88
CA ARG A 22 -24.64 2.56 -32.09
C ARG A 22 -24.19 2.07 -30.72
N ALA A 23 -24.08 0.75 -30.56
CA ALA A 23 -23.33 0.16 -29.47
C ALA A 23 -21.88 0.63 -29.59
N ALA A 24 -21.35 1.28 -28.55
CA ALA A 24 -19.96 1.71 -28.50
C ALA A 24 -19.06 0.47 -28.40
N GLU A 25 -18.24 0.23 -29.42
CA GLU A 25 -17.10 -0.68 -29.32
C GLU A 25 -16.20 -0.18 -28.20
N ARG A 26 -16.02 -0.99 -27.16
CA ARG A 26 -15.04 -0.73 -26.11
C ARG A 26 -13.65 -0.90 -26.73
N THR A 27 -13.01 0.22 -27.07
CA THR A 27 -11.58 0.25 -27.39
C THR A 27 -10.84 -0.34 -26.19
N ARG A 28 -10.30 -1.56 -26.34
CA ARG A 28 -9.31 -2.08 -25.38
C ARG A 28 -8.10 -1.18 -25.50
N VAL A 29 -7.91 -0.29 -24.51
CA VAL A 29 -6.66 0.45 -24.35
C VAL A 29 -5.57 -0.59 -24.11
N ARG A 30 -4.69 -0.78 -25.08
CA ARG A 30 -3.47 -1.57 -24.92
C ARG A 30 -2.54 -0.74 -24.04
N LEU A 31 -2.56 -1.01 -22.73
CA LEU A 31 -1.55 -0.49 -21.80
C LEU A 31 -0.16 -0.84 -22.35
N PRO A 32 0.81 0.09 -22.30
CA PRO A 32 2.16 -0.18 -22.77
C PRO A 32 2.73 -1.39 -22.02
N LEU A 33 3.35 -2.30 -22.77
CA LEU A 33 4.08 -3.44 -22.20
C LEU A 33 5.11 -2.89 -21.21
N ARG A 34 4.99 -3.29 -19.94
CA ARG A 34 5.94 -2.99 -18.86
C ARG A 34 7.35 -3.39 -19.35
N LYS A 35 8.33 -2.50 -19.19
CA LYS A 35 9.76 -2.81 -19.40
C LYS A 35 10.12 -4.08 -18.60
N PRO A 36 11.06 -4.92 -19.07
CA PRO A 36 11.44 -6.13 -18.35
C PRO A 36 11.88 -5.74 -16.94
N GLU A 37 11.19 -6.33 -15.97
CA GLU A 37 11.26 -6.01 -14.56
C GLU A 37 12.66 -6.34 -14.02
N GLY A 38 13.22 -5.44 -13.21
CA GLY A 38 14.16 -5.86 -12.17
C GLY A 38 13.49 -6.95 -11.33
N MET A 39 14.27 -7.91 -10.86
CA MET A 39 13.81 -9.21 -10.36
C MET A 39 12.61 -9.07 -9.39
N THR A 40 11.39 -9.32 -9.87
CA THR A 40 10.19 -9.28 -9.04
C THR A 40 10.17 -10.52 -8.15
N MET A 41 10.12 -10.32 -6.84
CA MET A 41 10.06 -11.40 -5.87
C MET A 41 8.69 -12.10 -5.93
N SER A 42 8.67 -13.40 -5.65
CA SER A 42 7.42 -14.14 -5.50
C SER A 42 6.69 -13.69 -4.22
N ALA A 43 5.39 -13.96 -4.11
CA ALA A 43 4.65 -13.67 -2.88
C ALA A 43 5.23 -14.39 -1.65
N ALA A 44 5.74 -15.62 -1.81
CA ALA A 44 6.45 -16.35 -0.77
C ALA A 44 7.79 -15.65 -0.42
N GLY A 45 8.56 -15.22 -1.42
CA GLY A 45 9.79 -14.48 -1.19
C GLY A 45 9.57 -13.12 -0.52
N LEU A 46 8.48 -12.42 -0.83
CA LEU A 46 8.11 -11.16 -0.16
C LEU A 46 7.70 -11.39 1.29
N ARG A 47 7.06 -12.52 1.59
CA ARG A 47 6.77 -12.93 2.97
C ARG A 47 8.06 -13.21 3.74
N GLU A 48 8.95 -14.04 3.20
CA GLU A 48 10.24 -14.36 3.82
C GLU A 48 11.05 -13.08 4.07
N PHE A 49 11.16 -12.20 3.07
CA PHE A 49 11.80 -10.89 3.21
C PHE A 49 11.20 -10.04 4.33
N TYR A 50 9.88 -10.03 4.46
CA TYR A 50 9.20 -9.26 5.50
C TYR A 50 9.39 -9.89 6.88
N GLU A 51 9.38 -11.21 6.99
CA GLU A 51 9.63 -11.93 8.23
C GLU A 51 11.07 -11.72 8.71
N ASP A 52 12.05 -11.76 7.81
CA ASP A 52 13.46 -11.42 8.10
C ASP A 52 13.61 -9.96 8.56
N HIS A 53 12.83 -9.03 7.97
CA HIS A 53 12.78 -7.64 8.42
C HIS A 53 12.28 -7.54 9.87
N ILE A 54 11.19 -8.24 10.20
CA ILE A 54 10.63 -8.30 11.56
C ILE A 54 11.62 -8.93 12.54
N GLU A 55 12.37 -9.95 12.13
CA GLU A 55 13.43 -10.54 12.95
C GLU A 55 14.52 -9.50 13.27
N MET A 56 15.00 -8.76 12.26
CA MET A 56 15.97 -7.67 12.44
C MET A 56 15.46 -6.59 13.42
N LEU A 57 14.19 -6.18 13.29
CA LEU A 57 13.56 -5.22 14.21
C LEU A 57 13.52 -5.75 15.65
N ASN A 58 13.09 -6.99 15.84
CA ASN A 58 12.97 -7.61 17.17
C ASN A 58 14.34 -7.91 17.80
N ALA A 59 15.36 -8.21 16.99
CA ALA A 59 16.74 -8.43 17.42
C ALA A 59 17.53 -7.12 17.66
N ARG A 60 16.97 -5.97 17.31
CA ARG A 60 17.59 -4.63 17.40
C ARG A 60 18.82 -4.46 16.51
N GLU A 61 18.87 -5.17 15.39
CA GLU A 61 20.01 -5.16 14.48
C GLU A 61 19.92 -4.01 13.46
N PHE A 62 19.66 -2.78 13.93
CA PHE A 62 19.38 -1.63 13.04
C PHE A 62 20.55 -1.21 12.14
N SER A 63 21.77 -1.69 12.43
CA SER A 63 22.91 -1.58 11.51
C SER A 63 22.67 -2.26 10.16
N ARG A 64 21.71 -3.19 10.09
CA ARG A 64 21.31 -3.95 8.91
C ARG A 64 20.13 -3.33 8.15
N VAL A 65 19.58 -2.18 8.57
CA VAL A 65 18.42 -1.54 7.91
C VAL A 65 18.63 -1.36 6.41
N ARG A 66 19.85 -1.01 5.97
CA ARG A 66 20.22 -0.86 4.56
C ARG A 66 20.14 -2.15 3.71
N GLU A 67 20.11 -3.32 4.34
CA GLU A 67 19.84 -4.59 3.65
C GLU A 67 18.39 -4.65 3.18
N PHE A 68 17.48 -3.99 3.91
CA PHE A 68 16.03 -4.03 3.69
C PHE A 68 15.48 -2.76 3.07
N VAL A 69 16.11 -1.60 3.24
CA VAL A 69 15.59 -0.30 2.84
C VAL A 69 16.44 0.29 1.73
N ASP A 70 15.78 0.78 0.68
CA ASP A 70 16.46 1.46 -0.43
C ASP A 70 17.09 2.79 0.03
N ASP A 71 18.24 3.16 -0.54
CA ASP A 71 18.94 4.40 -0.18
C ASP A 71 18.11 5.66 -0.51
N ARG A 72 17.09 5.50 -1.37
CA ARG A 72 16.11 6.54 -1.74
C ARG A 72 14.69 6.01 -1.59
N ILE A 73 14.24 5.95 -0.34
CA ILE A 73 12.90 5.51 0.03
C ILE A 73 11.89 6.66 0.05
N THR A 74 10.62 6.35 -0.22
CA THR A 74 9.49 7.19 0.21
C THR A 74 8.98 6.69 1.57
N TYR A 75 9.21 7.46 2.63
CA TYR A 75 8.84 7.13 4.01
C TYR A 75 7.69 8.03 4.46
N PHE A 76 6.53 7.45 4.79
CA PHE A 76 5.29 8.20 5.11
C PHE A 76 4.90 9.25 4.07
N GLY A 77 5.17 8.96 2.79
CA GLY A 77 4.86 9.86 1.67
C GLY A 77 5.96 10.87 1.32
N GLU A 78 6.99 11.00 2.15
CA GLU A 78 8.10 11.94 1.94
C GLU A 78 9.39 11.23 1.51
N PRO A 79 10.26 11.86 0.71
CA PRO A 79 11.58 11.30 0.40
C PRO A 79 12.44 11.19 1.67
N ALA A 80 13.10 10.05 1.84
CA ALA A 80 14.02 9.79 2.95
C ALA A 80 15.17 8.86 2.53
N THR A 81 16.15 8.69 3.42
CA THR A 81 17.25 7.71 3.29
C THR A 81 17.08 6.54 4.24
N ASP A 82 17.78 5.45 3.97
CA ASP A 82 17.91 4.30 4.88
C ASP A 82 18.42 4.70 6.27
N ASP A 83 19.39 5.61 6.36
CA ASP A 83 19.89 6.15 7.63
C ASP A 83 18.79 6.89 8.42
N GLN A 84 17.88 7.60 7.74
CA GLN A 84 16.75 8.27 8.40
C GLN A 84 15.71 7.27 8.92
N VAL A 85 15.48 6.19 8.18
CA VAL A 85 14.62 5.08 8.64
C VAL A 85 15.25 4.37 9.84
N ALA A 86 16.57 4.10 9.80
CA ALA A 86 17.29 3.50 10.92
C ALA A 86 17.25 4.39 12.18
N ALA A 87 17.37 5.71 12.01
CA ALA A 87 17.23 6.67 13.11
C ALA A 87 15.80 6.69 13.68
N ALA A 88 14.77 6.60 12.83
CA ALA A 88 13.38 6.50 13.28
C ALA A 88 13.14 5.25 14.13
N LEU A 89 13.53 4.07 13.63
CA LEU A 89 13.42 2.79 14.35
C LEU A 89 14.19 2.79 15.68
N THR A 90 15.41 3.34 15.68
CA THR A 90 16.19 3.51 16.91
C THR A 90 15.45 4.41 17.91
N GLY A 91 14.85 5.50 17.44
CA GLY A 91 14.05 6.41 18.26
C GLY A 91 12.80 5.75 18.85
N GLU A 92 12.20 4.75 18.19
CA GLU A 92 11.10 3.96 18.76
C GLU A 92 11.60 3.08 19.90
N ILE A 93 12.73 2.40 19.73
CA ILE A 93 13.33 1.56 20.78
C ILE A 93 13.82 2.37 21.97
N GLU A 94 14.30 3.60 21.76
CA GLU A 94 14.63 4.49 22.87
C GLU A 94 13.41 4.89 23.71
N LYS A 95 12.21 4.88 23.13
CA LYS A 95 10.95 5.19 23.82
C LYS A 95 10.33 3.95 24.43
N VAL A 96 10.46 2.79 23.77
CA VAL A 96 9.89 1.50 24.16
C VAL A 96 10.97 0.40 23.98
N PRO A 97 11.88 0.21 24.95
CA PRO A 97 13.05 -0.68 24.78
C PRO A 97 12.70 -2.15 24.49
N ASP A 98 11.58 -2.61 25.03
CA ASP A 98 11.02 -3.95 24.88
C ASP A 98 9.99 -4.05 23.74
N LEU A 99 9.90 -3.05 22.85
CA LEU A 99 8.95 -3.03 21.73
C LEU A 99 9.09 -4.28 20.85
N ARG A 100 8.03 -5.05 20.70
CA ARG A 100 8.01 -6.26 19.89
C ARG A 100 6.98 -6.12 18.79
N TRP A 101 7.36 -6.53 17.58
CA TRP A 101 6.46 -6.63 16.43
C TRP A 101 6.14 -8.10 16.16
N GLU A 102 4.86 -8.40 16.03
CA GLU A 102 4.37 -9.72 15.65
C GLU A 102 3.48 -9.62 14.41
N LEU A 103 3.88 -10.27 13.32
CA LEU A 103 3.08 -10.34 12.10
C LEU A 103 1.85 -11.22 12.30
N THR A 104 0.65 -10.68 12.04
CA THR A 104 -0.62 -11.42 12.18
C THR A 104 -1.32 -11.66 10.86
N ASP A 105 -1.48 -10.61 10.03
CA ASP A 105 -2.04 -10.72 8.69
C ASP A 105 -1.05 -10.21 7.65
N PHE A 106 -1.00 -10.85 6.48
CA PHE A 106 -0.08 -10.48 5.40
C PHE A 106 -0.71 -10.75 4.04
N ALA A 107 -0.67 -9.76 3.17
CA ALA A 107 -1.16 -9.86 1.79
C ALA A 107 -0.16 -9.23 0.82
N VAL A 108 -0.13 -9.78 -0.40
CA VAL A 108 0.73 -9.33 -1.48
C VAL A 108 -0.10 -9.04 -2.72
N ASP A 109 0.16 -7.90 -3.36
CA ASP A 109 -0.32 -7.57 -4.70
C ASP A 109 0.84 -7.03 -5.56
N GLY A 110 1.39 -7.92 -6.39
CA GLY A 110 2.61 -7.66 -7.17
C GLY A 110 3.79 -7.34 -6.25
N ASP A 111 4.28 -6.10 -6.33
CA ASP A 111 5.41 -5.58 -5.56
C ASP A 111 4.98 -4.95 -4.21
N ASN A 112 3.67 -4.93 -3.92
CA ASN A 112 3.13 -4.28 -2.72
C ASN A 112 2.86 -5.32 -1.62
N ILE A 113 3.15 -4.93 -0.38
CA ILE A 113 2.82 -5.69 0.82
C ILE A 113 1.81 -4.88 1.62
N ALA A 114 0.78 -5.54 2.13
CA ALA A 114 -0.04 -5.05 3.23
C ALA A 114 0.14 -5.99 4.41
N ALA A 115 0.50 -5.45 5.57
CA ALA A 115 0.74 -6.21 6.79
C ALA A 115 -0.11 -5.63 7.94
N ARG A 116 -0.57 -6.53 8.81
CA ARG A 116 -1.11 -6.17 10.11
C ARG A 116 -0.23 -6.82 11.17
N LEU A 117 0.15 -6.03 12.16
CA LEU A 117 0.99 -6.48 13.26
C LEU A 117 0.30 -6.22 14.60
N ILE A 118 0.72 -7.00 15.59
CA ILE A 118 0.52 -6.70 16.99
C ILE A 118 1.83 -6.18 17.55
N ASN A 119 1.77 -5.00 18.16
CA ASN A 119 2.90 -4.35 18.78
C ASN A 119 2.69 -4.35 20.29
N THR A 120 3.70 -4.82 21.03
CA THR A 120 3.68 -4.83 22.49
C THR A 120 4.91 -4.12 23.05
N GLY A 121 4.80 -3.53 24.23
CA GLY A 121 5.96 -3.02 24.95
C GLY A 121 5.58 -2.15 26.15
N THR A 122 6.59 -1.60 26.80
CA THR A 122 6.49 -0.78 28.01
C THR A 122 7.19 0.56 27.77
N PRO A 123 6.45 1.65 27.53
CA PRO A 123 7.04 2.95 27.29
C PRO A 123 7.83 3.46 28.50
N VAL A 124 9.07 3.89 28.26
CA VAL A 124 9.93 4.58 29.25
C VAL A 124 10.09 6.07 28.95
N LYS A 125 9.63 6.50 27.77
CA LYS A 125 9.46 7.91 27.36
C LYS A 125 8.07 8.06 26.76
N GLU A 126 7.69 9.29 26.39
CA GLU A 126 6.44 9.54 25.67
C GLU A 126 6.36 8.70 24.39
N TRP A 127 5.27 7.94 24.23
CA TRP A 127 5.03 7.04 23.11
C TRP A 127 3.64 7.30 22.54
N LEU A 128 3.57 7.60 21.25
CA LEU A 128 2.33 7.93 20.50
C LEU A 128 1.42 8.93 21.25
N GLY A 129 2.01 9.93 21.91
CA GLY A 129 1.29 10.98 22.64
C GLY A 129 0.93 10.66 24.09
N VAL A 130 1.31 9.49 24.61
CA VAL A 130 1.04 9.07 25.99
C VAL A 130 2.33 9.09 26.82
N ALA A 131 2.30 9.71 28.00
CA ALA A 131 3.40 9.73 28.95
C ALA A 131 3.67 8.33 29.52
N PRO A 132 4.92 7.98 29.88
CA PRO A 132 5.24 6.66 30.39
C PRO A 132 4.58 6.43 31.77
N THR A 133 3.76 5.39 31.88
CA THR A 133 3.05 5.03 33.12
C THR A 133 3.66 3.85 33.87
N GLY A 134 4.61 3.15 33.24
CA GLY A 134 5.18 1.90 33.75
C GLY A 134 4.33 0.65 33.45
N ALA A 135 3.18 0.81 32.79
CA ALA A 135 2.37 -0.30 32.29
C ALA A 135 2.75 -0.66 30.84
N SER A 136 2.55 -1.92 30.47
CA SER A 136 2.73 -2.43 29.11
C SER A 136 1.48 -2.20 28.25
N PHE A 137 1.64 -2.11 26.93
CA PHE A 137 0.56 -2.06 25.95
C PHE A 137 0.56 -3.25 25.00
N GLU A 138 -0.58 -3.45 24.34
CA GLU A 138 -0.76 -4.29 23.14
C GLU A 138 -1.65 -3.52 22.14
N ILE A 139 -1.12 -3.13 20.98
CA ILE A 139 -1.87 -2.38 19.96
C ILE A 139 -1.69 -2.99 18.58
N VAL A 140 -2.59 -2.65 17.66
CA VAL A 140 -2.49 -3.05 16.26
C VAL A 140 -1.68 -2.01 15.48
N GLU A 141 -0.82 -2.47 14.58
CA GLU A 141 -0.20 -1.67 13.51
C GLU A 141 -0.71 -2.16 12.15
N TYR A 142 -1.05 -1.24 11.25
CA TYR A 142 -1.29 -1.53 9.84
C TYR A 142 -0.20 -0.89 8.99
N ALA A 143 0.39 -1.66 8.10
CA ALA A 143 1.49 -1.20 7.28
C ALA A 143 1.30 -1.53 5.80
N ILE A 144 1.72 -0.59 4.94
CA ILE A 144 1.71 -0.72 3.49
C ILE A 144 3.12 -0.43 2.99
N TYR A 145 3.64 -1.37 2.21
CA TYR A 145 4.99 -1.30 1.67
C TYR A 145 5.02 -1.56 0.18
N LYS A 146 6.10 -1.11 -0.45
CA LYS A 146 6.48 -1.52 -1.80
C LYS A 146 7.92 -1.97 -1.82
N VAL A 147 8.17 -3.13 -2.43
CA VAL A 147 9.49 -3.75 -2.52
C VAL A 147 9.95 -3.77 -3.98
N ARG A 148 11.21 -3.42 -4.22
CA ARG A 148 11.90 -3.58 -5.51
C ARG A 148 13.34 -3.99 -5.28
N ASP A 149 13.85 -4.88 -6.10
CA ASP A 149 15.25 -5.34 -6.04
C ASP A 149 15.67 -5.77 -4.61
N GLY A 150 14.75 -6.43 -3.89
CA GLY A 150 14.97 -6.92 -2.53
C GLY A 150 15.00 -5.83 -1.43
N ARG A 151 14.48 -4.62 -1.71
CA ARG A 151 14.44 -3.52 -0.74
C ARG A 151 13.11 -2.77 -0.74
N PHE A 152 12.72 -2.23 0.39
CA PHE A 152 11.61 -1.29 0.52
C PHE A 152 11.95 0.02 -0.18
N VAL A 153 11.14 0.37 -1.18
CA VAL A 153 11.16 1.67 -1.86
C VAL A 153 10.03 2.59 -1.38
N HIS A 154 9.05 2.03 -0.67
CA HIS A 154 8.01 2.77 0.03
C HIS A 154 7.68 2.08 1.34
N MET A 155 7.57 2.85 2.43
CA MET A 155 7.06 2.37 3.71
C MET A 155 6.14 3.41 4.33
N THR A 156 4.96 2.97 4.75
CA THR A 156 4.03 3.73 5.58
C THR A 156 3.36 2.77 6.56
N ASN A 157 3.20 3.16 7.81
CA ASN A 157 2.39 2.42 8.77
C ASN A 157 1.48 3.33 9.59
N LEU A 158 0.62 2.73 10.40
CA LEU A 158 -0.23 3.41 11.35
C LEU A 158 -0.44 2.52 12.57
N HIS A 159 -0.02 3.00 13.73
CA HIS A 159 -0.33 2.41 15.02
C HIS A 159 -1.71 2.86 15.50
N ASP A 160 -2.46 1.97 16.17
CA ASP A 160 -3.70 2.32 16.87
C ASP A 160 -3.38 3.08 18.18
N ALA A 161 -3.00 4.35 18.02
CA ALA A 161 -2.68 5.25 19.14
C ALA A 161 -3.88 5.47 20.08
N GLY A 162 -5.12 5.38 19.56
CA GLY A 162 -6.31 5.46 20.39
C GLY A 162 -6.46 4.24 21.31
N ALA A 163 -6.07 3.04 20.85
CA ALA A 163 -6.01 1.88 21.72
C ALA A 163 -4.93 2.00 22.80
N LEU A 164 -3.77 2.59 22.46
CA LEU A 164 -2.72 2.89 23.43
C LEU A 164 -3.24 3.83 24.53
N GLU A 165 -3.84 4.95 24.14
CA GLU A 165 -4.42 5.94 25.07
C GLU A 165 -5.41 5.27 26.03
N ARG A 166 -6.37 4.48 25.52
CA ARG A 166 -7.33 3.76 26.37
C ARG A 166 -6.70 2.74 27.35
N GLN A 167 -5.52 2.21 27.04
CA GLN A 167 -4.83 1.25 27.89
C GLN A 167 -3.99 1.91 28.97
N LEU A 168 -3.38 3.05 28.66
CA LEU A 168 -2.34 3.67 29.47
C LEU A 168 -2.77 5.00 30.11
N ASP A 169 -3.82 5.64 29.62
CA ASP A 169 -4.40 6.83 30.26
C ASP A 169 -5.25 6.39 31.46
N VAL A 170 -4.89 6.86 32.65
CA VAL A 170 -5.50 6.51 33.95
C VAL A 170 -6.10 7.74 34.60
#